data_AF-A0A961CG28-F1
#
_entry.id   AF-A0A961CG28-F1
#
_cell.length_a   1.000
_cell.length_b   1.000
_cell.length_c   1.000
_cell.angle_alpha   90.00
_cell.angle_beta   90.00
_cell.angle_gamma   90.00
#
_symmetry.space_group_name_H-M   'P 1'
#
loop_
_entity.id
_entity.type
_entity.pdbx_description
1 polymer ?
#
loop_
_entity_poly.entity_id
_entity_poly.type
_entity_poly.pdbx_seq_one_letter_code
_entity_poly.pdbx_strand_id
1 'polypeptide(L)'
;LDLVPILSSSWVGAPFEVHALPASVGSVSYAVRWHGPRPALLWEIDPRSGVEGEPPLLVSSGLDPTWSARAWRGEALLAPPVVVDHDHVHDDAH
;
A
#
# COMPACT_ATOMS: atom_id res chain seq x y z
N LEU A 1 4.50 -8.62 -3.32
CA LEU A 1 4.06 -8.12 -2.00
C LEU A 1 3.13 -6.95 -2.26
N ASP A 2 1.86 -7.11 -1.94
CA ASP A 2 0.88 -6.03 -2.09
C ASP A 2 0.91 -5.18 -0.82
N LEU A 3 1.29 -3.91 -0.96
CA LEU A 3 1.46 -3.01 0.19
C LEU A 3 0.12 -2.50 0.69
N VAL A 4 -0.78 -2.14 -0.23
CA VAL A 4 -2.13 -1.67 0.09
C VAL A 4 -3.10 -2.41 -0.82
N PRO A 5 -3.54 -3.63 -0.44
CA PRO A 5 -4.42 -4.44 -1.28
C PRO A 5 -5.84 -3.90 -1.36
N ILE A 6 -6.29 -3.18 -0.33
CA ILE A 6 -7.61 -2.56 -0.21
C ILE A 6 -7.43 -1.18 0.40
N LEU A 7 -8.11 -0.18 -0.16
CA LEU A 7 -8.19 1.17 0.39
C LEU A 7 -9.63 1.47 0.81
N SER A 8 -9.86 1.72 2.11
CA SER A 8 -11.17 2.22 2.58
C SER A 8 -11.39 3.64 2.06
N SER A 9 -12.62 3.94 1.67
CA SER A 9 -13.12 5.29 1.34
C SER A 9 -12.70 6.34 2.38
N SER A 10 -12.78 5.97 3.67
CA SER A 10 -12.45 6.84 4.81
C SER A 10 -10.97 7.24 4.90
N TRP A 11 -10.07 6.54 4.21
CA TRP A 11 -8.63 6.80 4.22
C TRP A 11 -8.17 7.56 2.97
N VAL A 12 -9.07 7.83 2.02
CA VAL A 12 -8.77 8.61 0.82
C VAL A 12 -8.46 10.05 1.22
N GLY A 13 -7.31 10.56 0.78
CA GLY A 13 -6.81 11.89 1.16
C GLY A 13 -6.19 11.98 2.56
N ALA A 14 -6.38 10.98 3.41
CA ALA A 14 -5.79 10.93 4.75
C ALA A 14 -4.45 10.16 4.73
N PRO A 15 -3.36 10.72 5.30
CA PRO A 15 -2.11 10.00 5.38
C PRO A 15 -2.20 8.86 6.41
N PHE A 16 -1.50 7.77 6.16
CA PHE A 16 -1.36 6.66 7.12
C PHE A 16 -0.02 5.95 6.98
N GLU A 17 0.40 5.27 8.04
CA GLU A 17 1.68 4.59 8.13
C GLU A 17 1.51 3.18 8.71
N VAL A 18 2.30 2.24 8.19
CA VAL A 18 2.42 0.87 8.68
C VAL A 18 3.88 0.62 8.96
N HIS A 19 4.17 0.09 10.14
CA HIS A 19 5.53 -0.13 10.61
C HIS A 19 5.80 -1.61 10.87
N ALA A 20 6.93 -2.09 10.36
CA ALA A 20 7.49 -3.40 10.62
C ALA A 20 6.50 -4.57 10.49
N LEU A 21 5.59 -4.51 9.50
CA LEU A 21 4.64 -5.58 9.21
C LEU A 21 5.42 -6.84 8.79
N PRO A 22 5.23 -7.98 9.47
CA PRO A 22 5.89 -9.22 9.07
C PRO A 22 5.44 -9.70 7.69
N ALA A 23 6.40 -10.05 6.83
CA ALA A 23 6.20 -10.60 5.51
C ALA A 23 7.15 -11.79 5.27
N SER A 24 6.91 -12.59 4.23
CA SER A 24 7.77 -13.73 3.89
C SER A 24 9.22 -13.34 3.58
N VAL A 25 9.44 -12.10 3.18
CA VAL A 25 10.75 -11.53 2.82
C VAL A 25 11.49 -10.87 3.99
N GLY A 26 10.84 -10.68 5.15
CA GLY A 26 11.36 -9.86 6.24
C GLY A 26 10.27 -8.98 6.85
N SER A 27 10.61 -7.78 7.31
CA SER A 27 9.63 -6.78 7.76
C SER A 27 9.47 -5.68 6.73
N VAL A 28 8.24 -5.23 6.51
CA VAL A 28 7.92 -4.11 5.61
C VAL A 28 7.31 -2.97 6.40
N SER A 29 7.81 -1.77 6.16
CA SER A 29 7.20 -0.52 6.60
C SER A 29 6.82 0.29 5.36
N TYR A 30 5.69 0.97 5.40
CA TYR A 30 5.29 1.86 4.33
C TYR A 30 4.41 3.00 4.83
N ALA A 31 4.40 4.10 4.09
CA ALA A 31 3.59 5.26 4.37
C ALA A 31 2.87 5.71 3.09
N VAL A 32 1.62 6.15 3.26
CA VAL A 32 0.85 6.80 2.21
C VAL A 32 0.67 8.26 2.58
N ARG A 33 1.11 9.14 1.70
CA ARG A 33 0.93 10.60 1.79
C ARG A 33 0.14 11.06 0.57
N TRP A 34 -0.55 12.20 0.65
CA TRP A 34 -1.39 12.67 -0.45
C TRP A 34 -0.90 13.99 -1.02
N HIS A 35 -0.83 14.07 -2.35
CA HIS A 35 -0.56 15.27 -3.12
C HIS A 35 -1.77 15.55 -4.01
N GLY A 36 -2.76 16.27 -3.46
CA GLY A 36 -4.09 16.34 -4.05
C GLY A 36 -4.71 14.93 -4.11
N PRO A 37 -5.26 14.50 -5.26
CA PRO A 37 -5.88 13.18 -5.39
C PRO A 37 -4.87 12.03 -5.56
N ARG A 38 -3.57 12.31 -5.64
CA ARG A 38 -2.53 11.32 -5.94
C ARG A 38 -1.79 10.90 -4.66
N PRO A 39 -1.77 9.60 -4.32
CA PRO A 39 -1.00 9.11 -3.18
C PRO A 39 0.48 8.96 -3.56
N ALA A 40 1.37 9.45 -2.70
CA ALA A 40 2.78 9.10 -2.65
C ALA A 40 2.96 7.92 -1.70
N LEU A 41 3.41 6.79 -2.24
CA LEU A 41 3.73 5.57 -1.49
C LEU A 41 5.22 5.55 -1.21
N LEU A 42 5.59 5.49 0.06
CA LEU A 42 6.97 5.31 0.53
C LEU A 42 7.08 3.94 1.17
N TRP A 43 8.18 3.23 0.93
CA TRP A 43 8.38 1.89 1.50
C TRP A 43 9.82 1.63 1.91
N GLU A 44 9.95 0.74 2.87
CA GLU A 44 11.20 0.14 3.33
C GLU A 44 10.96 -1.32 3.69
N ILE A 45 11.87 -2.19 3.26
CA ILE A 45 11.84 -3.62 3.53
C ILE A 45 13.18 -3.98 4.17
N ASP A 46 13.11 -4.47 5.39
CA ASP A 46 14.26 -5.07 6.06
C ASP A 46 14.25 -6.56 5.76
N PRO A 47 15.21 -7.07 4.95
CA PRO A 47 15.24 -8.47 4.58
C PRO A 47 15.44 -9.36 5.80
N ARG A 48 14.74 -10.49 5.84
CA ARG A 48 15.01 -11.53 6.86
C ARG A 48 16.45 -12.02 6.70
N SER A 49 17.16 -12.19 7.82
CA SER A 49 18.51 -12.78 7.82
C SER A 49 18.55 -14.11 7.05
N GLY A 50 19.53 -14.25 6.17
CA GLY A 50 19.70 -15.39 5.28
C GLY A 50 18.86 -15.35 3.99
N VAL A 51 18.12 -14.28 3.73
CA VAL A 51 17.56 -13.99 2.41
C VAL A 51 18.61 -13.22 1.61
N GLU A 52 19.34 -13.92 0.76
CA GLU A 52 20.17 -13.33 -0.29
C GLU A 52 19.34 -13.28 -1.58
N GLY A 53 19.26 -12.12 -2.23
CA GLY A 53 18.53 -12.01 -3.49
C GLY A 53 18.09 -10.60 -3.88
N GLU A 54 17.35 -10.54 -4.97
CA GLU A 54 16.74 -9.32 -5.51
C GLU A 54 15.56 -8.85 -4.64
N PRO A 55 15.25 -7.54 -4.61
CA PRO A 55 14.06 -7.04 -3.96
C PRO A 55 12.78 -7.71 -4.49
N PRO A 56 11.76 -7.94 -3.64
CA PRO A 56 10.49 -8.47 -4.09
C PRO A 56 9.80 -7.53 -5.07
N LEU A 57 8.95 -8.09 -5.93
CA LEU A 57 7.98 -7.30 -6.68
C LEU A 57 6.96 -6.70 -5.71
N LEU A 58 6.85 -5.39 -5.72
CA LEU A 58 5.86 -4.62 -4.97
C LEU A 58 4.73 -4.21 -5.89
N VAL A 59 3.51 -4.30 -5.38
CA VAL A 59 2.28 -3.79 -6.01
C VAL A 59 1.45 -3.07 -4.95
N SER A 60 0.44 -2.33 -5.38
CA SER A 60 -0.49 -1.66 -4.47
C SER A 60 -1.89 -1.64 -5.07
N SER A 61 -2.57 -2.79 -5.07
CA SER A 61 -3.80 -2.99 -5.84
C SER A 61 -4.94 -2.05 -5.44
N GLY A 62 -5.00 -1.65 -4.16
CA GLY A 62 -5.99 -0.71 -3.63
C GLY A 62 -5.69 0.76 -3.89
N LEU A 63 -4.45 1.13 -4.24
CA LEU A 63 -4.08 2.51 -4.59
C LEU A 63 -4.02 2.70 -6.11
N ASP A 64 -3.26 1.84 -6.80
CA ASP A 64 -3.03 1.90 -8.24
C ASP A 64 -2.75 0.46 -8.75
N PRO A 65 -3.76 -0.21 -9.34
CA PRO A 65 -3.62 -1.58 -9.86
C PRO A 65 -2.57 -1.73 -10.97
N THR A 66 -2.15 -0.62 -11.59
CA THR A 66 -1.17 -0.63 -12.69
C THR A 66 0.26 -0.42 -12.21
N TRP A 67 0.44 0.01 -10.95
CA TRP A 67 1.75 0.29 -10.39
C TRP A 67 2.46 -0.98 -9.93
N SER A 68 3.76 -1.03 -10.18
CA SER A 68 4.65 -2.00 -9.54
C SER A 68 6.08 -1.47 -9.45
N ALA A 69 6.86 -2.00 -8.50
CA ALA A 69 8.27 -1.66 -8.33
C ALA A 69 9.10 -2.86 -7.81
N ARG A 70 10.43 -2.79 -7.98
CA ARG A 70 11.39 -3.69 -7.33
C ARG A 70 12.49 -2.87 -6.67
N ALA A 71 12.38 -2.65 -5.37
CA ALA A 71 13.41 -2.01 -4.57
C ALA A 71 13.20 -2.32 -3.09
N TRP A 72 14.29 -2.47 -2.33
CA TRP A 72 14.21 -2.64 -0.87
C TRP A 72 13.66 -1.39 -0.18
N ARG A 73 13.90 -0.21 -0.75
CA ARG A 73 13.43 1.09 -0.28
C ARG A 73 13.06 1.96 -1.46
N GLY A 74 12.11 2.87 -1.30
CA GLY A 74 11.82 3.84 -2.34
C GLY A 74 10.57 4.65 -2.08
N GLU A 75 10.25 5.49 -3.08
CA GLU A 75 9.04 6.29 -3.13
C GLU A 75 8.47 6.33 -4.55
N ALA A 76 7.15 6.45 -4.67
CA ALA A 76 6.47 6.60 -5.94
C ALA A 76 5.19 7.44 -5.77
N LEU A 77 4.99 8.40 -6.68
CA LEU A 77 3.72 9.13 -6.78
C LEU A 77 2.79 8.41 -7.76
N LEU A 78 1.73 7.81 -7.23
CA LEU A 78 0.83 6.92 -7.98
C LEU A 78 -0.26 7.68 -8.74
N ALA A 79 -1.03 6.99 -9.58
CA ALA A 79 -2.27 7.53 -10.13
C ALA A 79 -3.33 7.72 -9.00
N PRO A 80 -4.35 8.57 -9.21
CA PRO A 80 -5.49 8.65 -8.29
C PRO A 80 -6.19 7.29 -8.16
N PRO A 81 -6.54 6.83 -6.94
CA PRO A 81 -7.24 5.58 -6.75
C PRO A 81 -8.65 5.62 -7.32
N VAL A 82 -9.11 4.47 -7.82
CA VAL A 82 -10.51 4.27 -8.18
C VAL A 82 -11.25 3.79 -6.92
N VAL A 83 -11.82 4.74 -6.18
CA VAL A 83 -12.56 4.42 -4.95
C VAL A 83 -13.93 3.86 -5.35
N VAL A 84 -14.10 2.55 -5.17
CA VAL A 84 -15.42 1.92 -5.20
C VAL A 84 -16.03 2.05 -3.82
N ASP A 85 -17.10 2.84 -3.72
CA ASP A 85 -17.82 2.98 -2.46
C ASP A 85 -18.48 1.63 -2.12
N HIS A 86 -18.08 1.02 -1.00
CA HIS A 86 -18.62 -0.25 -0.52
C HIS A 86 -19.36 -0.10 0.82
N ASP A 87 -19.55 1.15 1.31
CA ASP A 87 -20.12 1.41 2.64
C ASP A 87 -21.66 1.40 2.69
N HIS A 88 -22.35 0.75 1.74
CA HIS A 88 -23.83 0.68 1.70
C HIS A 88 -24.45 -0.68 2.06
N VAL A 89 -23.76 -1.54 2.83
CA VAL A 89 -24.34 -2.82 3.30
C VAL A 89 -24.39 -2.87 4.83
N HIS A 90 -25.14 -1.97 5.45
CA HIS A 90 -25.68 -2.19 6.79
C HIS A 90 -26.84 -1.24 7.16
N ASP A 91 -27.99 -1.33 6.49
CA ASP A 91 -29.28 -1.02 7.15
C ASP A 91 -30.44 -1.53 6.28
N ASP A 92 -31.08 -2.63 6.68
CA ASP A 92 -32.49 -2.97 6.40
C ASP A 92 -32.77 -4.36 6.99
N ALA A 93 -32.85 -4.41 8.32
CA ALA A 93 -33.51 -5.50 9.04
C ALA A 93 -34.26 -4.89 10.24
N HIS A 94 -35.41 -4.29 9.95
CA HIS A 94 -36.45 -3.98 10.94
C HIS A 94 -37.75 -4.64 10.54
#